data_AF-A0A6G0ITS1-F1
#
_entry.id   AF-A0A6G0ITS1-F1
#
_cell.length_a   1.000
_cell.length_b   1.000
_cell.length_c   1.000
_cell.angle_alpha   90.00
_cell.angle_beta   90.00
_cell.angle_gamma   90.00
#
_symmetry.space_group_name_H-M   'P 1'
#
loop_
_entity.id
_entity.type
_entity.pdbx_description
1 polymer ?
#
loop_
_entity_poly.entity_id
_entity_poly.type
_entity_poly.pdbx_seq_one_letter_code
_entity_poly.pdbx_strand_id
1 'polypeptide(L)'
;MKVMNSELLSSCSEMVDCFNEIAMNSDCRVVVLSGAGKFFTAGIDLTDVASDVLSPEGDDAARISWNIRKKLFKFQEAFSVIERCPKPVVVAIHGACIGAGVDLISACDIRMCTQDAWFQVKEVDIGLAADVGTLQRLPKVIGSRSLVNELALTARKMFADEARSSGLVSRVFADKEAMMAGALEMAGEIAARSPVAVQGTKINLIYSRDHSVTEGLDYMATWNMSMLQTQDVMKSAQAAMEKKSPKSVVFSKF
;
A
#
# COMPACT_ATOMS: atom_id res chain seq x y z
N MET A 1 15.50 -2.80 -5.73
CA MET A 1 14.34 -1.90 -5.80
C MET A 1 13.56 -2.25 -7.06
N LYS A 2 12.24 -2.37 -6.98
CA LYS A 2 11.38 -2.65 -8.14
C LYS A 2 10.43 -1.46 -8.36
N VAL A 3 10.30 -0.98 -9.60
CA VAL A 3 9.34 0.07 -9.98
C VAL A 3 8.16 -0.60 -10.69
N MET A 4 6.94 -0.23 -10.33
CA MET A 4 5.70 -0.83 -10.80
C MET A 4 4.71 0.23 -11.30
N ASN A 5 3.81 -0.21 -12.20
CA ASN A 5 2.76 0.60 -12.81
C ASN A 5 1.37 0.23 -12.24
N SER A 6 0.49 1.21 -12.02
CA SER A 6 -0.89 1.03 -11.55
C SER A 6 -1.82 0.43 -12.61
N GLU A 7 -1.41 0.37 -13.88
CA GLU A 7 -2.16 -0.34 -14.94
C GLU A 7 -2.42 -1.82 -14.61
N LEU A 8 -1.65 -2.40 -13.67
CA LEU A 8 -1.91 -3.71 -13.06
C LEU A 8 -3.29 -3.83 -12.36
N LEU A 9 -3.99 -2.71 -12.16
CA LEU A 9 -5.37 -2.69 -11.67
C LEU A 9 -6.37 -3.34 -12.63
N SER A 10 -6.07 -3.48 -13.92
CA SER A 10 -6.96 -4.13 -14.89
C SER A 10 -7.07 -5.65 -14.69
N SER A 11 -6.20 -6.25 -13.88
CA SER A 11 -6.23 -7.69 -13.59
C SER A 11 -5.87 -7.95 -12.13
N CYS A 12 -6.88 -8.22 -11.30
CA CYS A 12 -6.69 -8.54 -9.88
C CYS A 12 -5.70 -9.70 -9.67
N SER A 13 -5.65 -10.68 -10.57
CA SER A 13 -4.69 -11.80 -10.49
C SER A 13 -3.25 -11.35 -10.73
N GLU A 14 -3.00 -10.42 -11.65
CA GLU A 14 -1.64 -9.93 -11.92
C GLU A 14 -1.04 -9.21 -10.72
N MET A 15 -1.87 -8.44 -9.97
CA MET A 15 -1.41 -7.79 -8.74
C MET A 15 -1.04 -8.82 -7.67
N VAL A 16 -1.86 -9.86 -7.50
CA VAL A 16 -1.59 -10.97 -6.58
C VAL A 16 -0.29 -11.68 -6.94
N ASP A 17 -0.16 -12.12 -8.19
CA ASP A 17 1.01 -12.86 -8.66
C ASP A 17 2.28 -12.01 -8.53
N CYS A 18 2.23 -10.74 -8.94
CA CYS A 18 3.37 -9.84 -8.87
C CYS A 18 3.85 -9.62 -7.43
N PHE A 19 2.95 -9.36 -6.48
CA PHE A 19 3.35 -9.14 -5.08
C PHE A 19 3.78 -10.43 -4.38
N ASN A 20 3.24 -11.59 -4.76
CA ASN A 20 3.72 -12.88 -4.28
C ASN A 20 5.14 -13.16 -4.77
N GLU A 21 5.45 -12.88 -6.04
CA GLU A 21 6.83 -12.98 -6.56
C GLU A 21 7.79 -12.00 -5.85
N ILE A 22 7.35 -10.76 -5.64
CA ILE A 22 8.15 -9.75 -4.92
C ILE A 22 8.41 -10.18 -3.48
N ALA A 23 7.43 -10.77 -2.81
CA ALA A 23 7.57 -11.25 -1.44
C ALA A 23 8.67 -12.31 -1.35
N MET A 24 8.81 -13.17 -2.35
CA MET A 24 9.83 -14.23 -2.40
C MET A 24 11.18 -13.78 -2.99
N ASN A 25 11.26 -12.60 -3.61
CA ASN A 25 12.48 -12.10 -4.21
C ASN A 25 13.41 -11.47 -3.16
N SER A 26 14.49 -12.15 -2.83
CA SER A 26 15.49 -11.73 -1.83
C SER A 26 16.37 -10.55 -2.28
N ASP A 27 16.40 -10.24 -3.58
CA ASP A 27 17.04 -9.04 -4.14
C ASP A 27 16.16 -7.79 -4.03
N CYS A 28 14.84 -7.96 -3.87
CA CYS A 28 13.93 -6.85 -3.69
C CYS A 28 13.87 -6.42 -2.21
N ARG A 29 14.19 -5.15 -1.94
CA ARG A 29 14.10 -4.55 -0.59
C ARG A 29 12.94 -3.57 -0.43
N VAL A 30 12.53 -2.90 -1.51
CA VAL A 30 11.53 -1.85 -1.54
C VAL A 30 10.88 -1.82 -2.92
N VAL A 31 9.57 -1.58 -2.94
CA VAL A 31 8.76 -1.36 -4.14
C VAL A 31 8.41 0.11 -4.26
N VAL A 32 8.54 0.67 -5.47
CA VAL A 32 7.95 1.95 -5.84
C VAL A 32 6.80 1.68 -6.81
N LEU A 33 5.59 2.07 -6.45
CA LEU A 33 4.39 1.96 -7.28
C LEU A 33 4.01 3.34 -7.82
N SER A 34 3.78 3.46 -9.12
CA SER A 34 3.36 4.70 -9.80
C SER A 34 2.36 4.37 -10.90
N GLY A 35 1.72 5.37 -11.53
CA GLY A 35 0.90 5.14 -12.72
C GLY A 35 1.55 5.63 -14.01
N ALA A 36 1.31 4.96 -15.12
CA ALA A 36 1.64 5.46 -16.45
C ALA A 36 0.59 6.48 -16.93
N GLY A 37 0.90 7.15 -18.04
CA GLY A 37 -0.01 8.12 -18.65
C GLY A 37 -0.31 9.34 -17.76
N LYS A 38 -1.48 9.95 -18.02
CA LYS A 38 -1.88 11.28 -17.53
C LYS A 38 -2.27 11.30 -16.05
N PHE A 39 -2.84 10.20 -15.54
CA PHE A 39 -3.33 10.10 -14.17
C PHE A 39 -2.80 8.84 -13.51
N PHE A 40 -2.84 8.77 -12.19
CA PHE A 40 -2.43 7.57 -11.45
C PHE A 40 -3.39 6.41 -11.72
N THR A 41 -4.70 6.60 -11.52
CA THR A 41 -5.72 5.64 -11.96
C THR A 41 -7.10 6.28 -11.99
N ALA A 42 -7.91 5.87 -12.97
CA ALA A 42 -9.32 6.24 -13.07
C ALA A 42 -10.26 5.32 -12.25
N GLY A 43 -9.71 4.30 -11.59
CA GLY A 43 -10.47 3.28 -10.86
C GLY A 43 -10.76 2.04 -11.70
N ILE A 44 -11.71 1.21 -11.25
CA ILE A 44 -12.15 0.02 -11.97
C ILE A 44 -13.00 0.43 -13.19
N ASP A 45 -12.86 -0.29 -14.29
CA ASP A 45 -13.75 -0.14 -15.44
C ASP A 45 -15.17 -0.58 -15.06
N LEU A 46 -16.14 0.34 -15.19
CA LEU A 46 -17.53 0.06 -14.85
C LEU A 46 -18.16 -1.03 -15.74
N THR A 47 -17.62 -1.26 -16.94
CA THR A 47 -18.10 -2.34 -17.82
C THR A 47 -17.71 -3.71 -17.28
N ASP A 48 -16.51 -3.86 -16.71
CA ASP A 48 -16.06 -5.07 -16.03
C ASP A 48 -16.91 -5.34 -14.79
N VAL A 49 -17.13 -4.32 -13.95
CA VAL A 49 -18.02 -4.41 -12.77
C VAL A 49 -19.44 -4.81 -13.19
N ALA A 50 -19.99 -4.18 -14.24
CA ALA A 50 -21.32 -4.51 -14.74
C ALA A 50 -21.41 -5.97 -15.19
N SER A 51 -20.43 -6.49 -15.90
CA SER A 51 -20.42 -7.89 -16.32
C SER A 51 -20.35 -8.86 -15.12
N ASP A 52 -19.55 -8.55 -14.11
CA ASP A 52 -19.33 -9.41 -12.95
C ASP A 52 -20.48 -9.39 -11.94
N VAL A 53 -21.19 -8.27 -11.85
CA VAL A 53 -22.28 -8.03 -10.89
C VAL A 53 -23.66 -8.27 -11.52
N LEU A 54 -23.89 -7.91 -12.79
CA LEU A 54 -25.21 -8.01 -13.43
C LEU A 54 -25.46 -9.36 -14.10
N SER A 55 -24.45 -10.23 -14.20
CA SER A 55 -24.60 -11.61 -14.67
C SER A 55 -24.06 -12.63 -13.64
N PRO A 56 -24.63 -12.68 -12.42
CA PRO A 56 -24.14 -13.58 -11.40
C PRO A 56 -24.48 -15.03 -11.71
N GLU A 57 -23.50 -15.93 -11.54
CA GLU A 57 -23.73 -17.37 -11.65
C GLU A 57 -24.45 -17.90 -10.41
N GLY A 58 -25.51 -18.69 -10.59
CA GLY A 58 -26.18 -19.45 -9.53
C GLY A 58 -27.69 -19.56 -9.73
N ASP A 59 -28.27 -20.66 -9.24
CA ASP A 59 -29.69 -20.99 -9.46
C ASP A 59 -30.66 -20.24 -8.52
N ASP A 60 -30.15 -19.70 -7.41
CA ASP A 60 -30.92 -18.96 -6.42
C ASP A 60 -30.09 -17.88 -5.73
N ALA A 61 -30.74 -17.04 -4.94
CA ALA A 61 -30.10 -15.94 -4.24
C ALA A 61 -28.95 -16.37 -3.31
N ALA A 62 -29.03 -17.55 -2.69
CA ALA A 62 -27.99 -18.03 -1.77
C ALA A 62 -26.73 -18.46 -2.54
N ARG A 63 -26.89 -19.20 -3.64
CA ARG A 63 -25.80 -19.64 -4.53
C ARG A 63 -25.14 -18.45 -5.22
N ILE A 64 -25.94 -17.49 -5.72
CA ILE A 64 -25.47 -16.22 -6.27
C ILE A 64 -24.63 -15.46 -5.23
N SER A 65 -25.16 -15.30 -4.00
CA SER A 65 -24.45 -14.61 -2.91
C SER A 65 -23.12 -15.27 -2.58
N TRP A 66 -23.05 -16.61 -2.60
CA TRP A 66 -21.83 -17.34 -2.35
C TRP A 66 -20.77 -17.12 -3.44
N ASN A 67 -21.20 -17.06 -4.71
CA ASN A 67 -20.30 -16.80 -5.84
C ASN A 67 -19.81 -15.34 -5.85
N ILE A 68 -20.69 -14.37 -5.58
CA ILE A 68 -20.30 -12.96 -5.40
C ILE A 68 -19.28 -12.84 -4.27
N ARG A 69 -19.55 -13.46 -3.11
CA ARG A 69 -18.62 -13.45 -1.97
C ARG A 69 -17.23 -13.96 -2.37
N LYS A 70 -17.14 -15.07 -3.13
CA LYS A 70 -15.86 -15.58 -3.64
C LYS A 70 -15.14 -14.57 -4.53
N LYS A 71 -15.85 -13.89 -5.44
CA LYS A 71 -15.27 -12.84 -6.29
C LYS A 71 -14.74 -11.66 -5.46
N LEU A 72 -15.53 -11.19 -4.48
CA LEU A 72 -15.12 -10.10 -3.59
C LEU A 72 -13.83 -10.42 -2.81
N PHE A 73 -13.67 -11.65 -2.30
CA PHE A 73 -12.41 -12.04 -1.66
C PHE A 73 -11.21 -12.00 -2.62
N LYS A 74 -11.39 -12.36 -3.89
CA LYS A 74 -10.32 -12.25 -4.89
C LYS A 74 -9.94 -10.80 -5.16
N PHE A 75 -10.92 -9.90 -5.23
CA PHE A 75 -10.67 -8.47 -5.42
C PHE A 75 -10.01 -7.82 -4.20
N GLN A 76 -10.46 -8.17 -2.99
CA GLN A 76 -9.80 -7.76 -1.75
C GLN A 76 -8.36 -8.25 -1.67
N GLU A 77 -8.10 -9.47 -2.16
CA GLU A 77 -6.76 -10.05 -2.14
C GLU A 77 -5.79 -9.27 -3.04
N ALA A 78 -6.25 -8.72 -4.17
CA ALA A 78 -5.43 -7.89 -5.06
C ALA A 78 -4.73 -6.73 -4.33
N PHE A 79 -5.37 -6.14 -3.32
CA PHE A 79 -4.75 -5.09 -2.50
C PHE A 79 -4.14 -5.62 -1.20
N SER A 80 -4.72 -6.68 -0.64
CA SER A 80 -4.24 -7.25 0.64
C SER A 80 -2.84 -7.87 0.51
N VAL A 81 -2.46 -8.37 -0.68
CA VAL A 81 -1.09 -8.82 -0.96
C VAL A 81 -0.03 -7.73 -0.79
N ILE A 82 -0.39 -6.45 -0.98
CA ILE A 82 0.52 -5.30 -0.84
C ILE A 82 0.90 -5.10 0.63
N GLU A 83 -0.11 -5.15 1.50
CA GLU A 83 0.07 -5.03 2.95
C GLU A 83 0.83 -6.26 3.50
N ARG A 84 0.48 -7.47 3.03
CA ARG A 84 1.14 -8.72 3.43
C ARG A 84 2.57 -8.86 2.90
N CYS A 85 2.93 -8.15 1.83
CA CYS A 85 4.28 -8.15 1.31
C CYS A 85 5.24 -7.58 2.36
N PRO A 86 6.30 -8.30 2.78
CA PRO A 86 7.17 -7.83 3.86
C PRO A 86 8.05 -6.64 3.42
N LYS A 87 8.20 -6.40 2.11
CA LYS A 87 8.96 -5.27 1.56
C LYS A 87 8.10 -4.00 1.63
N PRO A 88 8.65 -2.85 2.06
CA PRO A 88 7.93 -1.59 2.01
C PRO A 88 7.55 -1.18 0.58
N VAL A 89 6.38 -0.57 0.47
CA VAL A 89 5.77 -0.09 -0.78
C VAL A 89 5.56 1.41 -0.68
N VAL A 90 6.34 2.15 -1.46
CA VAL A 90 6.20 3.59 -1.64
C VAL A 90 5.33 3.81 -2.87
N VAL A 91 4.20 4.50 -2.72
CA VAL A 91 3.31 4.82 -3.83
C VAL A 91 3.38 6.31 -4.18
N ALA A 92 3.56 6.59 -5.47
CA ALA A 92 3.76 7.91 -6.05
C ALA A 92 2.59 8.24 -6.99
N ILE A 93 1.73 9.16 -6.56
CA ILE A 93 0.43 9.45 -7.16
C ILE A 93 0.44 10.79 -7.90
N HIS A 94 0.23 10.78 -9.21
CA HIS A 94 0.02 12.00 -10.01
C HIS A 94 -1.40 12.11 -10.54
N GLY A 95 -1.96 13.32 -10.57
CA GLY A 95 -3.31 13.55 -11.06
C GLY A 95 -4.38 12.72 -10.33
N ALA A 96 -5.30 12.09 -11.06
CA ALA A 96 -6.45 11.41 -10.48
C ALA A 96 -6.12 10.07 -9.82
N CYS A 97 -6.66 9.84 -8.62
CA CYS A 97 -6.69 8.55 -7.91
C CYS A 97 -8.11 8.27 -7.43
N ILE A 98 -8.86 7.45 -8.17
CA ILE A 98 -10.31 7.32 -8.05
C ILE A 98 -10.71 5.89 -7.65
N GLY A 99 -11.70 5.76 -6.77
CA GLY A 99 -12.33 4.48 -6.40
C GLY A 99 -11.32 3.50 -5.84
N ALA A 100 -11.20 2.31 -6.46
CA ALA A 100 -10.19 1.31 -6.14
C ALA A 100 -8.73 1.80 -6.13
N GLY A 101 -8.44 2.96 -6.73
CA GLY A 101 -7.17 3.66 -6.52
C GLY A 101 -6.92 4.01 -5.05
N VAL A 102 -7.95 4.44 -4.33
CA VAL A 102 -7.91 4.73 -2.88
C VAL A 102 -7.70 3.43 -2.08
N ASP A 103 -8.37 2.34 -2.48
CA ASP A 103 -8.21 1.01 -1.88
C ASP A 103 -6.75 0.53 -2.01
N LEU A 104 -6.16 0.73 -3.19
CA LEU A 104 -4.78 0.43 -3.47
C LEU A 104 -3.82 1.25 -2.59
N ILE A 105 -3.92 2.58 -2.59
CA ILE A 105 -2.92 3.42 -1.91
C ILE A 105 -3.02 3.32 -0.38
N SER A 106 -4.22 3.01 0.13
CA SER A 106 -4.45 2.78 1.56
C SER A 106 -3.85 1.46 2.05
N ALA A 107 -3.56 0.52 1.14
CA ALA A 107 -2.79 -0.71 1.41
C ALA A 107 -1.27 -0.54 1.28
N CYS A 108 -0.78 0.58 0.70
CA CYS A 108 0.65 0.89 0.63
C CYS A 108 1.18 1.48 1.95
N ASP A 109 2.50 1.43 2.15
CA ASP A 109 3.13 1.88 3.40
C ASP A 109 3.33 3.40 3.42
N ILE A 110 3.83 3.97 2.32
CA ILE A 110 4.17 5.39 2.21
C ILE A 110 3.53 5.97 0.96
N ARG A 111 2.83 7.08 1.09
CA ARG A 111 2.18 7.78 -0.02
C ARG A 111 2.83 9.13 -0.28
N MET A 112 3.07 9.43 -1.55
CA MET A 112 3.52 10.72 -2.05
C MET A 112 2.63 11.15 -3.21
N CYS A 113 2.43 12.45 -3.41
CA CYS A 113 1.67 12.90 -4.57
C CYS A 113 2.22 14.17 -5.22
N THR A 114 1.73 14.46 -6.42
CA THR A 114 1.95 15.75 -7.08
C THR A 114 0.96 16.80 -6.60
N GLN A 115 1.24 18.08 -6.85
CA GLN A 115 0.37 19.20 -6.47
C GLN A 115 -0.99 19.16 -7.18
N ASP A 116 -1.03 18.63 -8.41
CA ASP A 116 -2.26 18.46 -9.18
C ASP A 116 -3.01 17.16 -8.84
N ALA A 117 -2.50 16.36 -7.89
CA ALA A 117 -3.13 15.12 -7.50
C ALA A 117 -4.42 15.33 -6.71
N TRP A 118 -5.35 14.41 -6.89
CA TRP A 118 -6.59 14.37 -6.11
C TRP A 118 -7.11 12.94 -5.94
N PHE A 119 -7.80 12.73 -4.83
CA PHE A 119 -8.26 11.44 -4.34
C PHE A 119 -9.77 11.44 -4.21
N GLN A 120 -10.42 10.32 -4.54
CA GLN A 120 -11.88 10.22 -4.48
C GLN A 120 -12.31 8.79 -4.12
N VAL A 121 -13.00 8.65 -2.99
CA VAL A 121 -13.77 7.45 -2.66
C VAL A 121 -15.06 7.52 -3.48
N LYS A 122 -15.10 6.86 -4.63
CA LYS A 122 -16.07 7.11 -5.70
C LYS A 122 -17.31 6.21 -5.62
N GLU A 123 -17.24 5.18 -4.80
CA GLU A 123 -18.15 4.02 -4.82
C GLU A 123 -19.62 4.39 -4.57
N VAL A 124 -19.89 5.39 -3.72
CA VAL A 124 -21.28 5.82 -3.46
C VAL A 124 -21.94 6.47 -4.68
N ASP A 125 -21.18 7.08 -5.59
CA ASP A 125 -21.71 7.63 -6.84
C ASP A 125 -22.15 6.54 -7.84
N ILE A 126 -21.69 5.30 -7.63
CA ILE A 126 -22.07 4.12 -8.45
C ILE A 126 -23.01 3.18 -7.68
N GLY A 127 -23.52 3.60 -6.52
CA GLY A 127 -24.49 2.86 -5.73
C GLY A 127 -23.93 1.69 -4.93
N LEU A 128 -22.62 1.68 -4.64
CA LEU A 128 -21.99 0.64 -3.81
C LEU A 128 -21.19 1.23 -2.64
N ALA A 129 -21.11 0.49 -1.55
CA ALA A 129 -20.17 0.82 -0.47
C ALA A 129 -18.81 0.20 -0.80
N ALA A 130 -17.71 0.97 -0.69
CA ALA A 130 -16.39 0.46 -1.04
C ALA A 130 -16.03 -0.81 -0.24
N ASP A 131 -15.70 -1.88 -0.96
CA ASP A 131 -15.69 -3.25 -0.44
C ASP A 131 -14.34 -3.97 -0.64
N VAL A 132 -13.35 -3.33 -1.25
CA VAL A 132 -12.03 -3.92 -1.55
C VAL A 132 -10.88 -3.39 -0.67
N GLY A 133 -11.13 -2.44 0.22
CA GLY A 133 -10.18 -2.07 1.28
C GLY A 133 -10.31 -0.67 1.88
N THR A 134 -10.86 0.30 1.17
CA THR A 134 -10.89 1.71 1.58
C THR A 134 -11.54 1.88 2.95
N LEU A 135 -12.70 1.26 3.19
CA LEU A 135 -13.40 1.41 4.47
C LEU A 135 -12.70 0.73 5.65
N GLN A 136 -11.79 -0.22 5.38
CA GLN A 136 -11.03 -0.96 6.39
C GLN A 136 -9.67 -0.31 6.68
N ARG A 137 -9.05 0.32 5.67
CA ARG A 137 -7.67 0.85 5.74
C ARG A 137 -7.60 2.36 5.82
N LEU A 138 -8.41 3.10 5.06
CA LEU A 138 -8.37 4.57 5.06
C LEU A 138 -8.51 5.16 6.48
N PRO A 139 -9.48 4.75 7.32
CA PRO A 139 -9.59 5.26 8.70
C PRO A 139 -8.40 4.92 9.60
N LYS A 140 -7.52 3.99 9.20
CA LYS A 140 -6.31 3.60 9.94
C LYS A 140 -5.07 4.35 9.48
N VAL A 141 -5.12 5.05 8.34
CA VAL A 141 -3.99 5.81 7.78
C VAL A 141 -4.23 7.33 7.78
N ILE A 142 -5.47 7.80 7.99
CA ILE A 142 -5.78 9.21 8.24
C ILE A 142 -6.35 9.42 9.65
N GLY A 143 -5.94 10.50 10.32
CA GLY A 143 -6.28 10.74 11.72
C GLY A 143 -7.69 11.29 11.96
N SER A 144 -8.30 11.93 10.96
CA SER A 144 -9.63 12.55 11.11
C SER A 144 -10.74 11.62 10.65
N ARG A 145 -11.43 10.98 11.60
CA ARG A 145 -12.58 10.12 11.30
C ARG A 145 -13.74 10.88 10.65
N SER A 146 -13.96 12.15 11.06
CA SER A 146 -15.00 13.00 10.46
C SER A 146 -14.73 13.22 8.97
N LEU A 147 -13.48 13.49 8.60
CA LEU A 147 -13.08 13.66 7.21
C LEU A 147 -13.26 12.35 6.42
N VAL A 148 -12.87 11.19 6.97
CA VAL A 148 -13.11 9.89 6.32
C VAL A 148 -14.59 9.73 5.96
N ASN A 149 -15.48 10.00 6.93
CA ASN A 149 -16.92 9.86 6.72
C ASN A 149 -17.39 10.82 5.63
N GLU A 150 -16.96 12.08 5.66
CA GLU A 150 -17.31 13.06 4.63
C GLU A 150 -16.88 12.60 3.24
N LEU A 151 -15.64 12.17 3.07
CA LEU A 151 -15.11 11.69 1.79
C LEU A 151 -15.86 10.46 1.29
N ALA A 152 -16.11 9.47 2.15
CA ALA A 152 -16.78 8.23 1.77
C ALA A 152 -18.28 8.39 1.50
N LEU A 153 -18.96 9.31 2.18
CA LEU A 153 -20.41 9.52 2.05
C LEU A 153 -20.78 10.51 0.95
N THR A 154 -19.87 11.41 0.57
CA THR A 154 -20.14 12.45 -0.45
C THR A 154 -19.46 12.19 -1.78
N ALA A 155 -18.53 11.23 -1.83
CA ALA A 155 -17.62 11.03 -2.95
C ALA A 155 -16.94 12.32 -3.45
N ARG A 156 -16.78 13.36 -2.62
CA ARG A 156 -16.09 14.57 -3.07
C ARG A 156 -14.60 14.29 -3.30
N LYS A 157 -13.98 15.14 -4.12
CA LYS A 157 -12.53 15.12 -4.30
C LYS A 157 -11.83 15.70 -3.07
N MET A 158 -10.72 15.06 -2.70
CA MET A 158 -9.71 15.60 -1.79
C MET A 158 -8.47 15.95 -2.60
N PHE A 159 -8.06 17.21 -2.60
CA PHE A 159 -6.88 17.69 -3.34
C PHE A 159 -5.60 17.55 -2.51
N ALA A 160 -4.44 17.66 -3.18
CA ALA A 160 -3.12 17.41 -2.59
C ALA A 160 -2.87 18.11 -1.24
N ASP A 161 -3.24 19.38 -1.08
CA ASP A 161 -3.02 20.14 0.16
C ASP A 161 -3.81 19.55 1.33
N GLU A 162 -5.09 19.20 1.10
CA GLU A 162 -5.95 18.55 2.10
C GLU A 162 -5.48 17.12 2.40
N ALA A 163 -5.05 16.37 1.37
CA ALA A 163 -4.46 15.05 1.53
C ALA A 163 -3.18 15.11 2.38
N ARG A 164 -2.39 16.17 2.24
CA ARG A 164 -1.19 16.40 3.06
C ARG A 164 -1.56 16.76 4.49
N SER A 165 -2.50 17.68 4.70
CA SER A 165 -2.91 18.11 6.04
C SER A 165 -3.63 17.02 6.83
N SER A 166 -4.35 16.12 6.15
CA SER A 166 -5.06 15.00 6.77
C SER A 166 -4.15 13.82 7.16
N GLY A 167 -2.91 13.81 6.64
CA GLY A 167 -1.96 12.72 6.83
C GLY A 167 -2.08 11.58 5.81
N LEU A 168 -2.94 11.70 4.79
CA LEU A 168 -3.01 10.69 3.73
C LEU A 168 -1.67 10.58 2.99
N VAL A 169 -1.02 11.71 2.68
CA VAL A 169 0.28 11.74 1.98
C VAL A 169 1.40 12.33 2.82
N SER A 170 2.59 11.74 2.70
CA SER A 170 3.80 12.12 3.42
C SER A 170 4.55 13.28 2.76
N ARG A 171 4.43 13.48 1.46
CA ARG A 171 5.08 14.56 0.70
C ARG A 171 4.25 14.93 -0.53
N VAL A 172 4.26 16.21 -0.88
CA VAL A 172 3.66 16.77 -2.09
C VAL A 172 4.79 17.37 -2.94
N PHE A 173 4.76 17.14 -4.25
CA PHE A 173 5.78 17.59 -5.20
C PHE A 173 5.16 18.44 -6.31
N ALA A 174 5.95 19.30 -6.95
CA ALA A 174 5.47 20.19 -8.01
C ALA A 174 4.87 19.41 -9.20
N ASP A 175 5.54 18.33 -9.61
CA ASP A 175 5.17 17.53 -10.77
C ASP A 175 5.59 16.06 -10.61
N LYS A 176 5.23 15.25 -11.59
CA LYS A 176 5.47 13.80 -11.60
C LYS A 176 6.96 13.46 -11.61
N GLU A 177 7.79 14.23 -12.31
CA GLU A 177 9.22 13.96 -12.41
C GLU A 177 9.90 14.14 -11.05
N ALA A 178 9.64 15.29 -10.40
CA ALA A 178 10.13 15.58 -9.06
C ALA A 178 9.62 14.56 -8.03
N MET A 179 8.34 14.16 -8.12
CA MET A 179 7.77 13.12 -7.26
C MET A 179 8.48 11.77 -7.44
N MET A 180 8.72 11.35 -8.69
CA MET A 180 9.41 10.08 -8.95
C MET A 180 10.85 10.11 -8.46
N ALA A 181 11.57 11.22 -8.63
CA ALA A 181 12.91 11.39 -8.07
C ALA A 181 12.90 11.25 -6.54
N GLY A 182 11.96 11.93 -5.86
CA GLY A 182 11.82 11.84 -4.40
C GLY A 182 11.39 10.45 -3.90
N ALA A 183 10.54 9.74 -4.65
CA ALA A 183 10.14 8.38 -4.33
C ALA A 183 11.31 7.39 -4.47
N LEU A 184 12.11 7.51 -5.53
CA LEU A 184 13.30 6.70 -5.75
C LEU A 184 14.40 6.99 -4.73
N GLU A 185 14.58 8.26 -4.35
CA GLU A 185 15.49 8.66 -3.28
C GLU A 185 15.09 7.97 -1.97
N MET A 186 13.83 8.11 -1.54
CA MET A 186 13.33 7.48 -0.32
C MET A 186 13.46 5.95 -0.37
N ALA A 187 13.12 5.33 -1.49
CA ALA A 187 13.29 3.89 -1.67
C ALA A 187 14.75 3.47 -1.57
N GLY A 188 15.69 4.28 -2.09
CA GLY A 188 17.13 4.09 -1.91
C GLY A 188 17.57 4.20 -0.45
N GLU A 189 17.01 5.15 0.30
CA GLU A 189 17.29 5.29 1.74
C GLU A 189 16.85 4.07 2.54
N ILE A 190 15.64 3.56 2.26
CA ILE A 190 15.09 2.36 2.91
C ILE A 190 15.90 1.12 2.48
N ALA A 191 16.21 0.97 1.19
CA ALA A 191 16.94 -0.18 0.66
C ALA A 191 18.40 -0.28 1.19
N ALA A 192 18.97 0.85 1.62
CA ALA A 192 20.29 0.90 2.26
C ALA A 192 20.29 0.47 3.73
N ARG A 193 19.12 0.17 4.33
CA ARG A 193 19.02 -0.38 5.70
C ARG A 193 19.07 -1.90 5.69
N SER A 194 19.22 -2.48 6.88
CA SER A 194 19.11 -3.94 7.08
C SER A 194 17.73 -4.41 6.60
N PRO A 195 17.66 -5.37 5.66
CA PRO A 195 16.38 -5.89 5.21
C PRO A 195 15.67 -6.69 6.31
N VAL A 196 16.40 -7.32 7.24
CA VAL A 196 15.83 -7.94 8.45
C VAL A 196 15.08 -6.90 9.28
N ALA A 197 15.73 -5.77 9.58
CA ALA A 197 15.15 -4.72 10.40
C ALA A 197 13.95 -4.05 9.72
N VAL A 198 14.07 -3.70 8.43
CA VAL A 198 13.01 -3.00 7.68
C VAL A 198 11.77 -3.89 7.52
N GLN A 199 11.95 -5.13 7.04
CA GLN A 199 10.81 -6.05 6.82
C GLN A 199 10.17 -6.43 8.15
N GLY A 200 10.98 -6.72 9.18
CA GLY A 200 10.48 -6.96 10.53
C GLY A 200 9.71 -5.77 11.11
N THR A 201 10.16 -4.53 10.85
CA THR A 201 9.44 -3.32 11.27
C THR A 201 8.07 -3.22 10.60
N LYS A 202 7.98 -3.42 9.28
CA LYS A 202 6.69 -3.41 8.56
C LYS A 202 5.73 -4.45 9.13
N ILE A 203 6.19 -5.71 9.28
CA ILE A 203 5.38 -6.81 9.81
C ILE A 203 4.84 -6.47 11.21
N ASN A 204 5.69 -5.97 12.11
CA ASN A 204 5.28 -5.64 13.47
C ASN A 204 4.42 -4.38 13.57
N LEU A 205 4.60 -3.39 12.69
CA LEU A 205 3.70 -2.23 12.60
C LEU A 205 2.28 -2.64 12.20
N ILE A 206 2.16 -3.55 11.21
CA ILE A 206 0.86 -4.08 10.78
C ILE A 206 0.22 -4.90 11.92
N TYR A 207 0.99 -5.78 12.56
CA TYR A 207 0.48 -6.55 13.70
C TYR A 207 -0.01 -5.63 14.83
N SER A 208 0.80 -4.64 15.21
CA SER A 208 0.48 -3.70 16.30
C SER A 208 -0.73 -2.81 16.01
N ARG A 209 -1.04 -2.55 14.73
CA ARG A 209 -2.24 -1.77 14.32
C ARG A 209 -3.53 -2.48 14.73
N ASP A 210 -3.53 -3.82 14.72
CA ASP A 210 -4.74 -4.65 14.83
C ASP A 210 -4.81 -5.43 16.16
N HIS A 211 -3.85 -5.21 17.06
CA HIS A 211 -3.78 -5.86 18.38
C HIS A 211 -3.55 -4.81 19.47
N SER A 212 -3.79 -5.19 20.72
CA SER A 212 -3.42 -4.35 21.87
C SER A 212 -1.90 -4.19 21.96
N VAL A 213 -1.45 -3.17 22.69
CA VAL A 213 -0.02 -2.94 22.93
C VAL A 213 0.63 -4.14 23.63
N THR A 214 -0.08 -4.79 24.56
CA THR A 214 0.44 -5.98 25.28
C THR A 214 0.66 -7.16 24.33
N GLU A 215 -0.32 -7.47 23.47
CA GLU A 215 -0.20 -8.54 22.46
C GLU A 215 0.91 -8.20 21.45
N GLY A 216 0.99 -6.93 21.01
CA GLY A 216 2.04 -6.47 20.10
C GLY A 216 3.45 -6.61 20.68
N LEU A 217 3.65 -6.29 21.95
CA LEU A 217 4.96 -6.43 22.60
C LEU A 217 5.38 -7.89 22.81
N ASP A 218 4.44 -8.77 23.14
CA ASP A 218 4.68 -10.22 23.25
C ASP A 218 5.07 -10.82 21.89
N TYR A 219 4.32 -10.49 20.84
CA TYR A 219 4.64 -10.86 19.47
C TYR A 219 6.01 -10.33 19.05
N MET A 220 6.33 -9.06 19.37
CA MET A 220 7.62 -8.45 19.06
C MET A 220 8.79 -9.14 19.76
N ALA A 221 8.63 -9.55 21.03
CA ALA A 221 9.67 -10.29 21.76
C ALA A 221 9.93 -11.66 21.12
N THR A 222 8.87 -12.39 20.78
CA THR A 222 8.93 -13.68 20.05
C THR A 222 9.55 -13.51 18.66
N TRP A 223 9.27 -12.41 17.96
CA TRP A 223 9.89 -12.11 16.68
C TRP A 223 11.39 -11.84 16.82
N ASN A 224 11.76 -10.93 17.72
CA ASN A 224 13.14 -10.48 17.86
C ASN A 224 14.09 -11.49 18.49
N MET A 225 13.60 -12.48 19.25
CA MET A 225 14.46 -13.55 19.77
C MET A 225 15.24 -14.27 18.66
N SER A 226 14.63 -14.38 17.47
CA SER A 226 15.27 -14.92 16.27
C SER A 226 16.00 -13.83 15.47
N MET A 227 15.35 -12.70 15.20
CA MET A 227 15.88 -11.70 14.27
C MET A 227 17.10 -10.95 14.80
N LEU A 228 17.31 -10.88 16.12
CA LEU A 228 18.51 -10.30 16.73
C LEU A 228 19.78 -11.13 16.49
N GLN A 229 19.66 -12.37 16.04
CA GLN A 229 20.81 -13.25 15.74
C GLN A 229 21.50 -12.92 14.41
N THR A 230 21.03 -11.89 13.68
CA THR A 230 21.62 -11.42 12.43
C THR A 230 22.97 -10.72 12.62
N GLN A 231 23.84 -10.81 11.61
CA GLN A 231 25.09 -10.04 11.53
C GLN A 231 24.83 -8.54 11.28
N ASP A 232 23.63 -8.17 10.83
CA ASP A 232 23.30 -6.78 10.48
C ASP A 232 23.42 -5.83 11.69
N VAL A 233 23.12 -6.31 12.90
CA VAL A 233 23.28 -5.54 14.14
C VAL A 233 24.76 -5.21 14.37
N MET A 234 25.63 -6.23 14.31
CA MET A 234 27.07 -6.07 14.53
C MET A 234 27.71 -5.15 13.49
N LYS A 235 27.38 -5.34 12.21
CA LYS A 235 27.86 -4.48 11.11
C LYS A 235 27.44 -3.01 11.32
N SER A 236 26.20 -2.79 11.75
CA SER A 236 25.68 -1.44 12.01
C SER A 236 26.35 -0.79 13.22
N ALA A 237 26.57 -1.56 14.29
CA ALA A 237 27.29 -1.08 15.48
C ALA A 237 28.73 -0.68 15.16
N GLN A 238 29.45 -1.51 14.40
CA GLN A 238 30.82 -1.19 13.95
C GLN A 238 30.86 0.09 13.11
N ALA A 239 29.95 0.23 12.13
CA ALA A 239 29.88 1.43 11.31
C ALA A 239 29.60 2.69 12.14
N ALA A 240 28.73 2.60 13.16
CA ALA A 240 28.45 3.70 14.07
C ALA A 240 29.68 4.07 14.94
N MET A 241 30.39 3.07 15.48
CA MET A 241 31.63 3.29 16.25
C MET A 241 32.72 3.96 15.40
N GLU A 242 32.82 3.58 14.13
CA GLU A 242 33.76 4.15 13.16
C GLU A 242 33.28 5.48 12.53
N LYS A 243 32.10 5.98 12.94
CA LYS A 243 31.44 7.17 12.37
C LYS A 243 31.27 7.10 10.84
N LYS A 244 31.12 5.90 10.29
CA LYS A 244 30.80 5.67 8.88
C LYS A 244 29.33 5.92 8.63
N SER A 245 29.01 6.34 7.40
CA SER A 245 27.61 6.48 6.98
C SER A 245 26.89 5.13 7.05
N PRO A 246 25.68 5.06 7.62
CA PRO A 246 24.88 3.84 7.58
C PRO A 246 24.60 3.34 6.14
N LYS A 247 24.66 4.23 5.13
CA LYS A 247 24.49 3.86 3.72
C LYS A 247 25.68 3.08 3.14
N SER A 248 26.86 3.09 3.79
CA SER A 248 28.03 2.33 3.33
C SER A 248 28.07 0.88 3.84
N VAL A 249 27.11 0.49 4.68
CA VAL A 249 27.05 -0.88 5.24
C VAL A 249 26.37 -1.81 4.25
N VAL A 250 27.04 -2.92 3.91
CA VAL A 250 26.50 -3.93 2.99
C VAL A 250 25.88 -5.08 3.80
N PHE A 251 24.57 -5.21 3.68
CA PHE A 251 23.78 -6.29 4.26
C PHE A 251 23.54 -7.39 3.23
N SER A 252 23.42 -8.64 3.71
CA SER A 252 23.08 -9.78 2.86
C SER A 252 21.65 -9.65 2.30
N LYS A 253 21.32 -10.49 1.32
CA LYS A 253 19.92 -10.68 0.88
C LYS A 253 19.11 -11.30 2.03
N PHE A 254 17.80 -11.02 2.10
CA PHE A 254 16.88 -11.54 3.12
C PHE A 254 16.04 -12.67 2.56
#